data_AF-A0A536QQJ1-F1
#
_entry.id   AF-A0A536QQJ1-F1
#
_cell.length_a   1.000
_cell.length_b   1.000
_cell.length_c   1.000
_cell.angle_alpha   90.00
_cell.angle_beta   90.00
_cell.angle_gamma   90.00
#
_symmetry.space_group_name_H-M   'P 1'
#
loop_
_entity.id
_entity.type
_entity.pdbx_description
1 polymer ?
#
loop_
_entity_poly.entity_id
_entity_poly.type
_entity_poly.pdbx_seq_one_letter_code
_entity_poly.pdbx_strand_id
1 'polypeptide(L)'
;MGPQHPSTHGVLRLVLKLAGERVVECVPVMGYLHRGLEKIFEWRTYHQGIRYADQADYVSNMLNEHAYAGAMEAIGDIDVPRRAEFIRVIVDEMSRCASHLVWLGTYGLD
;
A
#
# COMPACT_ATOMS: atom_id res chain seq x y z
N MET A 1 -11.92 9.00 17.79
CA MET A 1 -11.54 9.71 16.55
C MET A 1 -12.21 9.00 15.38
N GLY A 2 -13.05 9.69 14.60
CA GLY A 2 -13.97 9.07 13.63
C GLY A 2 -13.47 9.12 12.18
N PRO A 3 -14.04 8.32 11.26
CA PRO A 3 -13.38 7.85 10.04
C PRO A 3 -12.99 8.94 9.03
N GLN A 4 -13.58 10.13 9.17
CA GLN A 4 -13.15 11.33 8.46
C GLN A 4 -12.57 12.29 9.51
N HIS A 5 -11.28 12.16 9.76
CA HIS A 5 -10.51 13.09 10.56
C HIS A 5 -9.23 13.42 9.79
N PRO A 6 -8.78 14.69 9.73
CA PRO A 6 -7.57 15.04 8.96
C PRO A 6 -6.36 14.18 9.32
N SER A 7 -6.16 13.92 10.62
CA SER A 7 -5.05 13.14 11.16
C SER A 7 -5.14 11.62 10.98
N THR A 8 -6.08 11.11 10.17
CA THR A 8 -6.17 9.67 9.86
C THR A 8 -5.60 9.32 8.49
N HIS A 9 -5.07 10.32 7.75
CA HIS A 9 -4.47 10.18 6.41
C HIS A 9 -5.10 9.07 5.54
N GLY A 10 -6.43 9.13 5.42
CA GLY A 10 -7.24 8.04 4.92
C GLY A 10 -8.47 7.81 5.79
N VAL A 11 -9.02 6.60 5.74
CA VAL A 11 -10.24 6.23 6.47
C VAL A 11 -9.95 5.26 7.61
N LEU A 12 -9.74 5.81 8.80
CA LEU A 12 -9.50 5.05 10.02
C LEU A 12 -10.39 5.55 11.15
N ARG A 13 -11.09 4.64 11.82
CA ARG A 13 -11.86 4.96 13.02
C ARG A 13 -11.16 4.37 14.23
N LEU A 14 -10.89 5.20 15.22
CA LEU A 14 -10.32 4.80 16.50
C LEU A 14 -11.36 5.02 17.60
N VAL A 15 -11.79 3.93 18.23
CA VAL A 15 -12.63 3.97 19.44
C VAL A 15 -11.69 4.04 20.64
N LEU A 16 -11.64 5.21 21.27
CA LEU A 16 -10.73 5.49 22.38
C LEU A 16 -11.51 5.48 23.70
N LYS A 17 -10.98 4.80 24.71
CA LYS A 17 -11.40 4.92 26.10
C LYS A 17 -10.37 5.77 26.83
N LEU A 18 -10.84 6.81 27.51
CA LEU A 18 -10.00 7.80 28.15
C LEU A 18 -10.23 7.83 29.67
N ALA A 19 -9.16 8.03 30.43
CA ALA A 19 -9.20 8.41 31.84
C ALA A 19 -8.55 9.79 31.97
N GLY A 20 -9.36 10.84 31.88
CA GLY A 20 -8.85 12.21 31.67
C GLY A 20 -8.16 12.31 30.31
N GLU A 21 -6.90 12.75 30.29
CA GLU A 21 -6.06 12.86 29.09
C GLU A 21 -5.33 11.56 28.71
N ARG A 22 -5.38 10.54 29.59
CA ARG A 22 -4.71 9.27 29.34
C ARG A 22 -5.60 8.35 28.52
N VAL A 23 -5.11 7.88 27.38
CA VAL A 23 -5.70 6.77 26.65
C VAL A 23 -5.51 5.48 27.47
N VAL A 24 -6.60 4.83 27.85
CA VAL A 24 -6.58 3.55 28.58
C VAL A 24 -6.92 2.36 27.69
N GLU A 25 -7.59 2.60 26.56
CA GLU A 25 -7.88 1.58 25.55
C GLU A 25 -8.04 2.24 24.17
N CYS A 26 -7.62 1.56 23.12
CA CYS A 26 -7.81 1.98 21.74
C CYS A 26 -8.20 0.76 20.90
N VAL A 27 -9.39 0.80 20.30
CA VAL A 27 -9.87 -0.21 19.35
C VAL A 27 -9.89 0.40 17.95
N PRO A 28 -8.95 0.02 17.06
CA PRO A 28 -8.98 0.44 15.67
C PRO A 28 -10.05 -0.33 14.90
N VAL A 29 -10.98 0.38 14.27
CA VAL A 29 -11.99 -0.18 13.38
C VAL A 29 -11.50 0.03 11.94
N MET A 30 -11.06 -1.07 11.33
CA MET A 30 -10.55 -1.12 9.96
C MET A 30 -11.64 -1.58 8.97
N GLY A 31 -11.31 -1.58 7.67
CA GLY A 31 -12.17 -2.13 6.62
C GLY A 31 -13.00 -1.11 5.84
N TYR A 32 -12.97 0.17 6.21
CA TYR A 32 -13.63 1.24 5.44
C TYR A 32 -13.11 1.39 4.00
N LEU A 33 -11.87 0.95 3.74
CA LEU A 33 -11.26 0.89 2.41
C LEU A 33 -11.12 -0.56 1.88
N HIS A 34 -11.81 -1.53 2.50
CA HIS A 34 -11.80 -2.90 2.00
C HIS A 34 -12.53 -2.98 0.65
N ARG A 35 -11.81 -3.39 -0.40
CA ARG A 35 -12.32 -3.47 -1.78
C ARG A 35 -12.36 -4.90 -2.32
N GLY A 36 -12.05 -5.90 -1.49
CA GLY A 36 -11.99 -7.31 -1.93
C GLY A 36 -10.93 -7.56 -3.00
N LEU A 37 -9.75 -6.92 -2.89
CA LEU A 37 -8.65 -7.04 -3.86
C LEU A 37 -8.29 -8.51 -4.16
N GLU A 38 -8.12 -9.33 -3.13
CA GLU A 38 -7.85 -10.77 -3.26
C GLU A 38 -8.92 -11.49 -4.09
N LYS A 39 -10.20 -11.19 -3.83
CA LYS A 39 -11.30 -11.76 -4.61
C LYS A 39 -11.27 -11.29 -6.06
N ILE A 40 -10.87 -10.05 -6.32
CA ILE A 40 -10.70 -9.56 -7.69
C ILE A 40 -9.58 -10.33 -8.40
N PHE A 41 -8.45 -10.60 -7.73
CA PHE A 41 -7.35 -11.36 -8.32
C PHE A 41 -7.77 -12.77 -8.76
N GLU A 42 -8.68 -13.44 -8.04
CA GLU A 42 -9.23 -14.74 -8.46
C GLU A 42 -9.95 -14.70 -9.82
N TRP A 43 -10.51 -13.54 -10.21
CA TRP A 43 -11.29 -13.35 -11.44
C TRP A 43 -10.53 -12.59 -12.54
N ARG A 44 -9.22 -12.39 -12.37
CA ARG A 44 -8.37 -11.67 -13.33
C ARG A 44 -7.27 -12.59 -13.82
N THR A 45 -6.90 -12.44 -15.08
CA THR A 45 -5.69 -13.08 -15.58
C THR A 45 -4.46 -12.40 -14.96
N TYR A 46 -3.32 -13.09 -14.94
CA TYR A 46 -2.12 -12.55 -14.30
C TYR A 46 -1.70 -11.18 -14.84
N HIS A 47 -1.81 -10.97 -16.16
CA HIS A 47 -1.53 -9.68 -16.80
C HIS A 47 -2.54 -8.59 -16.43
N GLN A 48 -3.81 -8.94 -16.18
CA GLN A 48 -4.81 -7.99 -15.71
C GLN A 48 -4.65 -7.67 -14.22
N GLY A 49 -4.05 -8.58 -13.45
CA GLY A 49 -3.84 -8.48 -12.00
C GLY A 49 -2.90 -7.35 -11.60
N ILE A 50 -1.71 -7.24 -12.23
CA ILE A 50 -1.27 -5.96 -12.80
C ILE A 50 -1.59 -4.69 -11.99
N ARG A 51 -2.54 -3.99 -12.59
CA ARG A 51 -3.15 -2.72 -12.18
C ARG A 51 -3.85 -2.75 -10.82
N TYR A 52 -4.20 -3.91 -10.28
CA TYR A 52 -4.78 -4.02 -8.93
C TYR A 52 -3.69 -4.11 -7.86
N ALA A 53 -2.47 -4.56 -8.21
CA ALA A 53 -1.34 -4.56 -7.29
C ALA A 53 -0.90 -3.12 -6.95
N ASP A 54 -0.84 -2.23 -7.95
CA ASP A 54 -0.63 -0.78 -7.77
C ASP A 54 -1.57 -0.21 -6.68
N GLN A 55 -2.86 -0.59 -6.73
CA GLN A 55 -3.87 -0.05 -5.82
C GLN A 55 -3.78 -0.53 -4.37
N ALA A 56 -2.92 -1.50 -4.04
CA ALA A 56 -2.77 -2.01 -2.69
C ALA A 56 -2.12 -0.96 -1.76
N ASP A 57 -1.07 -0.30 -2.24
CA ASP A 57 -0.51 0.91 -1.64
C ASP A 57 -0.31 1.97 -2.73
N TYR A 58 -1.12 3.03 -2.64
CA TYR A 58 -1.20 4.10 -3.62
C TYR A 58 -0.02 5.08 -3.58
N VAL A 59 0.87 4.96 -2.59
CA VAL A 59 2.04 5.82 -2.44
C VAL A 59 3.28 5.15 -3.05
N SER A 60 3.42 3.84 -2.88
CA SER A 60 4.56 3.06 -3.41
C SER A 60 4.13 2.06 -4.49
N ASN A 61 3.42 2.54 -5.50
CA ASN A 61 2.79 1.69 -6.51
C ASN A 61 3.75 0.79 -7.30
N MET A 62 4.91 1.31 -7.73
CA MET A 62 5.88 0.55 -8.52
C MET A 62 6.45 -0.64 -7.75
N LEU A 63 6.67 -0.48 -6.44
CA LEU A 63 7.13 -1.57 -5.56
C LEU A 63 6.09 -2.71 -5.50
N ASN A 64 4.80 -2.38 -5.47
CA ASN A 64 3.74 -3.39 -5.47
C ASN A 64 3.62 -4.11 -6.81
N GLU A 65 3.70 -3.37 -7.92
CA GLU A 65 3.71 -3.96 -9.26
C GLU A 65 4.91 -4.87 -9.46
N HIS A 66 6.10 -4.46 -9.00
CA HIS A 66 7.31 -5.28 -9.06
C HIS A 66 7.16 -6.53 -8.20
N ALA A 67 6.66 -6.43 -6.97
CA ALA A 67 6.42 -7.60 -6.12
C ALA A 67 5.44 -8.60 -6.76
N TYR A 68 4.36 -8.10 -7.36
CA TYR A 68 3.40 -8.92 -8.08
C TYR A 68 4.01 -9.58 -9.33
N ALA A 69 4.71 -8.81 -10.16
CA ALA A 69 5.37 -9.32 -11.36
C ALA A 69 6.43 -10.38 -11.00
N GLY A 70 7.25 -10.12 -9.99
CA GLY A 70 8.27 -11.06 -9.50
C GLY A 70 7.67 -12.36 -8.99
N ALA A 71 6.51 -12.33 -8.32
CA ALA A 71 5.81 -13.55 -7.92
C ALA A 71 5.33 -14.36 -9.12
N MET A 72 4.80 -13.70 -10.16
CA MET A 72 4.37 -14.39 -11.39
C MET A 72 5.55 -14.94 -12.19
N GLU A 73 6.67 -14.21 -12.25
CA GLU A 73 7.90 -14.65 -12.90
C GLU A 73 8.50 -15.87 -12.21
N ALA A 74 8.50 -15.90 -10.87
CA ALA A 74 8.93 -17.05 -10.09
C ALA A 74 8.03 -18.29 -10.31
N ILE A 75 6.71 -18.10 -10.40
CA ILE A 75 5.77 -19.20 -10.71
C ILE A 75 5.96 -19.70 -12.14
N GLY A 76 6.24 -18.80 -13.08
CA GLY A 76 6.41 -19.09 -14.50
C GLY A 76 7.80 -19.56 -14.92
N ASP A 77 8.77 -19.60 -13.99
CA ASP A 77 10.19 -19.88 -14.26
C ASP A 77 10.76 -18.98 -15.38
N ILE A 78 10.49 -17.66 -15.27
CA ILE A 78 10.86 -16.66 -16.29
C ILE A 78 12.12 -15.91 -15.85
N ASP A 79 13.17 -16.01 -16.67
CA ASP A 79 14.36 -15.17 -16.53
C ASP A 79 14.13 -13.75 -17.03
N VAL A 80 14.27 -12.78 -16.12
CA VAL A 80 14.14 -11.35 -16.45
C VAL A 80 15.43 -10.86 -17.11
N PRO A 81 15.37 -10.17 -18.27
CA PRO A 81 16.56 -9.63 -18.90
C PRO A 81 17.30 -8.67 -17.96
N ARG A 82 18.63 -8.75 -17.90
CA ARG A 82 19.47 -7.92 -17.02
C ARG A 82 19.15 -6.41 -17.08
N ARG A 83 18.83 -5.89 -18.27
CA ARG A 83 18.43 -4.49 -18.45
C ARG A 83 17.13 -4.16 -17.71
N ALA A 84 16.15 -5.06 -17.72
CA ALA A 84 14.87 -4.87 -17.04
C ALA A 84 15.04 -4.87 -15.52
N GLU A 85 15.90 -5.74 -14.97
CA GLU A 85 16.24 -5.74 -13.54
C GLU A 85 16.78 -4.37 -13.08
N PHE A 86 17.74 -3.80 -13.82
CA PHE A 86 18.28 -2.48 -13.50
C PHE A 86 17.23 -1.37 -13.57
N ILE A 87 16.36 -1.39 -14.58
CA ILE A 87 15.28 -0.40 -14.72
C ILE A 87 14.33 -0.50 -13.52
N ARG A 88 13.94 -1.72 -13.12
CA ARG A 88 13.07 -1.94 -11.96
C ARG A 88 13.68 -1.34 -10.70
N VAL A 89 14.94 -1.66 -10.39
CA VAL A 89 15.62 -1.11 -9.20
C VAL A 89 15.67 0.42 -9.22
N ILE A 90 15.97 1.05 -10.37
CA ILE A 90 15.99 2.51 -10.47
C ILE A 90 14.60 3.10 -10.18
N VAL A 91 13.55 2.54 -10.78
CA VAL A 91 12.16 3.01 -10.61
C VAL A 91 11.66 2.77 -9.19
N ASP A 92 12.00 1.62 -8.60
CA ASP A 92 11.68 1.27 -7.22
C ASP A 92 12.27 2.26 -6.22
N GLU A 93 13.55 2.62 -6.39
CA GLU A 93 14.20 3.58 -5.49
C GLU A 93 13.67 5.00 -5.68
N MET A 94 13.23 5.37 -6.90
CA MET A 94 12.48 6.60 -7.11
C MET A 94 11.12 6.59 -6.39
N SER A 95 10.39 5.47 -6.48
CA SER A 95 9.10 5.28 -5.79
C SER A 95 9.27 5.30 -4.28
N ARG A 96 10.32 4.66 -3.75
CA ARG A 96 10.69 4.70 -2.33
C ARG A 96 10.95 6.13 -1.85
N CYS A 97 11.77 6.89 -2.58
CA CYS A 97 12.03 8.29 -2.26
C CYS A 97 10.72 9.11 -2.23
N ALA A 98 9.88 8.97 -3.25
CA ALA A 98 8.58 9.66 -3.31
C ALA A 98 7.70 9.30 -2.11
N SER A 99 7.64 8.01 -1.74
CA SER A 99 6.88 7.54 -0.58
C SER A 99 7.37 8.14 0.72
N HIS A 100 8.68 8.23 0.92
CA HIS A 100 9.24 8.86 2.12
C HIS A 100 8.96 10.36 2.18
N LEU A 101 8.96 11.06 1.05
CA LEU A 101 8.62 12.48 1.02
C LEU A 101 7.16 12.73 1.37
N VAL A 102 6.23 11.89 0.88
CA VAL A 102 4.82 11.96 1.26
C VAL A 102 4.65 11.67 2.74
N TRP A 103 5.28 10.60 3.26
CA TRP A 103 5.26 10.28 4.68
C TRP A 103 5.79 11.43 5.54
N LEU A 104 6.94 12.01 5.18
CA LEU A 104 7.53 13.11 5.95
C LEU A 104 6.64 14.36 5.92
N GLY A 105 6.10 14.71 4.75
CA GLY A 105 5.23 15.87 4.61
C GLY A 105 3.91 15.74 5.34
N THR A 106 3.33 14.54 5.37
CA THR A 106 2.08 14.24 6.08
C THR A 106 2.32 14.17 7.60
N TYR A 107 3.39 13.53 8.05
CA TYR A 107 3.79 13.51 9.45
C TYR A 107 4.09 14.90 10.02
N GLY A 108 4.67 15.80 9.22
CA GLY A 108 4.91 17.19 9.65
C GLY A 108 3.66 18.07 9.71
N LEU A 109 2.54 17.63 9.11
CA LEU A 109 1.27 18.35 9.09
C LEU A 109 0.39 18.01 10.30
N ASP A 110 0.41 16.74 10.71
CA ASP A 110 -0.40 16.16 11.79
C ASP A 110 0.12 16.49 13.20
#